data_AF-A0A7K2TG76-F1
#
_entry.id   AF-A0A7K2TG76-F1
#
_cell.length_a   1.000
_cell.length_b   1.000
_cell.length_c   1.000
_cell.angle_alpha   90.00
_cell.angle_beta   90.00
_cell.angle_gamma   90.00
#
_symmetry.space_group_name_H-M   'P 1'
#
loop_
_entity.id
_entity.type
_entity.pdbx_description
1 polymer ?
#
loop_
_entity_poly.entity_id
_entity_poly.type
_entity_poly.pdbx_seq_one_letter_code
_entity_poly.pdbx_strand_id
1 'polypeptide(L)'
;MYSGVMDTIQNAFDQISATAADPDPATRAKQAAAILDRIPDLQKSLREIRRAAVLELRAAGASHADVAAALGVTRSRAQQIAEGQAGGTKKKAT
;
A
#
# COMPACT_ATOMS: atom_id res chain seq x y z
N MET A 1 -10.99 4.16 -17.76
CA MET A 1 -9.93 3.19 -17.35
C MET A 1 -9.92 2.86 -15.85
N TYR A 2 -10.55 3.63 -14.95
CA TYR A 2 -10.59 3.33 -13.50
C TYR A 2 -11.44 2.10 -13.10
N SER A 3 -12.38 1.67 -13.94
CA SER A 3 -13.35 0.62 -13.60
C SER A 3 -12.73 -0.77 -13.40
N GLY A 4 -11.71 -1.16 -14.18
CA GLY A 4 -11.11 -2.50 -14.05
C GLY A 4 -10.27 -2.68 -12.78
N VAL A 5 -9.63 -1.62 -12.29
CA VAL A 5 -8.80 -1.68 -11.06
C VAL A 5 -9.69 -1.78 -9.83
N MET A 6 -10.80 -1.03 -9.79
CA MET A 6 -11.77 -1.14 -8.70
C MET A 6 -12.46 -2.51 -8.68
N ASP A 7 -12.76 -3.07 -9.85
CA ASP A 7 -13.27 -4.45 -9.97
C ASP A 7 -12.28 -5.48 -9.42
N THR A 8 -10.98 -5.34 -9.74
CA THR A 8 -9.93 -6.24 -9.22
C THR A 8 -9.79 -6.15 -7.69
N ILE A 9 -9.91 -4.95 -7.12
CA ILE A 9 -9.85 -4.73 -5.67
C ILE A 9 -11.09 -5.32 -4.99
N GLN A 10 -12.27 -5.12 -5.56
CA GLN A 10 -13.51 -5.71 -5.04
C GLN A 10 -13.42 -7.24 -5.04
N ASN A 11 -12.95 -7.83 -6.14
CA ASN A 11 -12.70 -9.26 -6.26
C ASN A 11 -11.74 -9.79 -5.16
N ALA A 12 -10.73 -9.00 -4.75
CA ALA A 12 -9.83 -9.39 -3.66
C ALA A 12 -10.53 -9.40 -2.29
N PHE A 13 -11.41 -8.43 -2.01
CA PHE A 13 -12.21 -8.42 -0.78
C PHE A 13 -13.26 -9.55 -0.75
N ASP A 14 -13.83 -9.88 -1.91
CA ASP A 14 -14.75 -10.99 -2.06
C ASP A 14 -14.03 -12.33 -1.81
N GLN A 15 -12.79 -12.49 -2.28
CA GLN A 15 -11.94 -13.65 -1.99
C GLN A 15 -11.63 -13.81 -0.49
N ILE A 16 -11.38 -12.71 0.23
CA ILE A 16 -11.18 -12.73 1.68
C ILE A 16 -12.46 -13.20 2.39
N SER A 17 -13.61 -12.68 1.98
CA SER A 17 -14.91 -13.06 2.54
C SER A 17 -15.22 -14.53 2.29
N ALA A 18 -14.98 -15.04 1.08
CA ALA A 18 -15.14 -16.44 0.73
C ALA A 18 -14.20 -17.34 1.55
N THR A 19 -12.93 -16.94 1.72
CA THR A 19 -11.95 -17.66 2.54
C THR A 19 -12.40 -17.78 3.99
N ALA A 20 -12.97 -16.72 4.57
CA ALA A 20 -13.46 -16.73 5.95
C ALA A 20 -14.64 -17.68 6.15
N ALA A 21 -15.49 -17.82 5.13
CA ALA A 21 -16.70 -18.65 5.15
C ALA A 21 -16.45 -20.15 4.91
N ASP A 22 -15.24 -20.55 4.51
CA ASP A 22 -14.91 -21.97 4.27
C ASP A 22 -15.03 -22.80 5.57
N PRO A 23 -15.82 -23.88 5.59
CA PRO A 23 -16.04 -24.68 6.80
C PRO A 23 -14.80 -25.49 7.20
N ASP A 24 -13.90 -25.83 6.26
CA ASP A 24 -12.70 -26.60 6.55
C ASP A 24 -11.56 -25.68 7.04
N PRO A 25 -11.10 -25.83 8.30
CA PRO A 25 -10.00 -25.02 8.81
C PRO A 25 -8.70 -25.18 8.03
N ALA A 26 -8.41 -26.36 7.46
CA ALA A 26 -7.19 -26.58 6.70
C ALA A 26 -7.21 -25.83 5.36
N THR A 27 -8.34 -25.87 4.66
CA THR A 27 -8.55 -25.13 3.40
C THR A 27 -8.51 -23.62 3.64
N ARG A 28 -9.21 -23.13 4.66
CA ARG A 28 -9.19 -21.71 5.06
C ARG A 28 -7.78 -21.21 5.37
N ALA A 29 -6.98 -21.97 6.11
CA ALA A 29 -5.60 -21.59 6.43
C ALA A 29 -4.71 -21.48 5.17
N LYS A 30 -4.84 -22.43 4.23
CA LYS A 30 -4.10 -22.42 2.96
C LYS A 30 -4.48 -21.22 2.08
N GLN A 31 -5.77 -20.94 1.96
CA GLN A 31 -6.26 -19.79 1.20
C GLN A 31 -5.79 -18.47 1.81
N ALA A 32 -5.89 -18.32 3.14
CA ALA A 32 -5.41 -17.15 3.84
C ALA A 32 -3.89 -16.94 3.64
N ALA A 33 -3.09 -18.01 3.73
CA ALA A 33 -1.65 -17.93 3.46
C ALA A 33 -1.36 -17.43 2.04
N ALA A 34 -2.04 -17.99 1.03
CA ALA A 34 -1.87 -17.56 -0.37
C ALA A 34 -2.25 -16.09 -0.60
N ILE A 35 -3.24 -15.55 0.13
CA ILE A 35 -3.59 -14.13 0.09
C ILE A 35 -2.48 -13.30 0.76
N LEU A 36 -2.04 -13.69 1.96
CA LEU A 36 -1.00 -13.00 2.71
C LEU A 36 0.31 -12.88 1.92
N ASP A 37 0.70 -13.92 1.17
CA ASP A 37 1.91 -13.94 0.35
C ASP A 37 1.92 -12.85 -0.73
N ARG A 38 0.74 -12.40 -1.19
CA ARG A 38 0.60 -11.36 -2.22
C ARG A 38 0.57 -9.93 -1.66
N ILE A 39 0.31 -9.76 -0.36
CA ILE A 39 0.20 -8.45 0.28
C ILE A 39 1.51 -7.64 0.18
N PRO A 40 2.71 -8.20 0.40
CA PRO A 40 3.95 -7.44 0.30
C PRO A 40 4.15 -6.77 -1.07
N ASP A 41 3.84 -7.49 -2.15
CA ASP A 41 3.94 -6.98 -3.52
C ASP A 41 2.90 -5.88 -3.78
N LEU A 42 1.65 -6.10 -3.36
CA LEU A 42 0.61 -5.08 -3.43
C LEU A 42 1.02 -3.80 -2.68
N GLN A 43 1.51 -3.95 -1.45
CA GLN A 43 1.98 -2.82 -0.65
C GLN A 43 3.17 -2.12 -1.30
N LYS A 44 4.07 -2.85 -1.96
CA LYS A 44 5.21 -2.28 -2.70
C LYS A 44 4.70 -1.42 -3.84
N SER A 45 3.83 -1.96 -4.69
CA SER A 45 3.23 -1.22 -5.81
C SER A 45 2.50 0.03 -5.35
N LEU A 46 1.70 -0.06 -4.27
CA LEU A 46 1.01 1.11 -3.71
C LEU A 46 1.97 2.16 -3.15
N ARG A 47 3.07 1.74 -2.52
CA ARG A 47 4.11 2.68 -2.06
C ARG A 47 4.79 3.40 -3.23
N GLU A 48 5.07 2.69 -4.32
CA GLU A 48 5.67 3.25 -5.53
C GLU A 48 4.74 4.26 -6.20
N ILE A 49 3.46 3.91 -6.39
CA ILE A 49 2.43 4.82 -6.91
C ILE A 49 2.35 6.09 -6.05
N ARG A 50 2.27 5.93 -4.73
CA ARG A 50 2.20 7.08 -3.81
C ARG A 50 3.45 7.94 -3.88
N ARG A 51 4.63 7.33 -4.00
CA ARG A 51 5.89 8.06 -4.16
C ARG A 51 5.92 8.84 -5.47
N ALA A 52 5.53 8.22 -6.58
CA ALA A 52 5.48 8.86 -7.88
C ALA A 52 4.60 10.12 -7.86
N ALA A 53 3.37 10.01 -7.33
CA ALA A 53 2.47 11.15 -7.17
C ALA A 53 3.05 12.28 -6.30
N VAL A 54 3.75 11.93 -5.21
CA VAL A 54 4.45 12.93 -4.39
C VAL A 54 5.57 13.62 -5.18
N LEU A 55 6.35 12.87 -5.96
CA LEU A 55 7.42 13.43 -6.79
C LEU A 55 6.86 14.34 -7.91
N GLU A 56 5.71 14.01 -8.49
CA GLU A 56 5.01 14.85 -9.46
C GLU A 56 4.59 16.18 -8.84
N LEU A 57 4.00 16.19 -7.64
CA LEU A 57 3.67 17.42 -6.92
C LEU A 57 4.92 18.26 -6.62
N ARG A 58 6.01 17.60 -6.24
CA ARG A 58 7.30 18.25 -6.00
C ARG A 58 7.88 18.87 -7.27
N ALA A 59 7.76 18.19 -8.40
CA ALA A 59 8.19 18.70 -9.71
C ALA A 59 7.35 19.89 -10.17
N ALA A 60 6.07 19.94 -9.78
CA ALA A 60 5.18 21.10 -9.98
C ALA A 60 5.47 22.29 -9.04
N GLY A 61 6.51 22.21 -8.20
CA GLY A 61 6.95 23.30 -7.32
C GLY A 61 6.39 23.27 -5.90
N ALA A 62 5.57 22.27 -5.55
CA ALA A 62 5.05 22.14 -4.18
C ALA A 62 6.18 21.85 -3.18
N SER A 63 6.15 22.50 -2.02
CA SER A 63 7.04 22.16 -0.91
C SER A 63 6.57 20.87 -0.20
N HIS A 64 7.41 20.29 0.68
CA HIS A 64 6.96 19.18 1.54
C HIS A 64 5.80 19.58 2.47
N ALA A 65 5.65 20.87 2.79
CA ALA A 65 4.54 21.34 3.62
C ALA A 65 3.23 21.37 2.83
N ASP A 66 3.28 21.83 1.58
CA ASP A 66 2.11 21.87 0.69
C ASP A 66 1.63 20.45 0.36
N VAL A 67 2.56 19.55 0.05
CA VAL A 67 2.24 18.12 -0.16
C VAL A 67 1.65 17.51 1.10
N ALA A 68 2.20 17.83 2.28
CA ALA A 68 1.68 17.33 3.55
C ALA A 68 0.24 17.78 3.81
N ALA A 69 -0.07 19.07 3.54
CA ALA A 69 -1.42 19.60 3.64
C ALA A 69 -2.38 18.92 2.65
N ALA A 70 -1.96 18.73 1.40
CA ALA A 70 -2.77 18.08 0.36
C ALA A 70 -3.09 16.60 0.67
N LEU A 71 -2.14 15.88 1.27
CA LEU A 71 -2.26 14.44 1.56
C LEU A 71 -2.80 14.14 2.97
N GLY A 72 -2.96 15.15 3.83
CA GLY A 72 -3.37 14.95 5.23
C GLY A 72 -2.32 14.21 6.07
N VAL A 73 -1.03 14.46 5.81
CA VAL A 73 0.10 13.85 6.55
C VAL A 73 1.02 14.92 7.14
N THR A 74 2.00 14.52 7.95
CA THR A 74 3.01 15.47 8.43
C THR A 74 4.01 15.84 7.33
N ARG A 75 4.63 17.03 7.42
CA ARG A 75 5.74 17.44 6.53
C ARG A 75 6.86 16.40 6.46
N SER A 76 7.26 15.87 7.62
CA SER A 76 8.27 14.82 7.72
C SER A 76 7.85 13.56 6.97
N ARG A 77 6.56 13.19 7.05
CA ARG A 77 6.04 12.03 6.32
C ARG A 77 6.04 12.27 4.80
N ALA A 78 5.66 13.45 4.34
CA ALA A 78 5.73 13.82 2.92
C ALA A 78 7.17 13.70 2.38
N GLN A 79 8.16 14.16 3.16
CA GLN A 79 9.58 14.00 2.84
C GLN A 79 10.01 12.53 2.75
N GLN A 80 9.69 11.72 3.77
CA GLN A 80 10.03 10.29 3.75
C GLN A 80 9.42 9.55 2.55
N ILE A 81 8.20 9.92 2.15
CA ILE A 81 7.55 9.33 0.97
C ILE A 81 8.33 9.68 -0.30
N ALA A 82 8.72 10.95 -0.48
CA ALA A 82 9.51 11.40 -1.63
C ALA A 82 10.87 10.68 -1.71
N GLU A 83 11.53 10.51 -0.56
CA GLU A 83 12.81 9.81 -0.42
C GLU A 83 12.67 8.27 -0.57
N GLY A 84 11.44 7.75 -0.57
CA GLY A 84 11.18 6.31 -0.64
C GLY A 84 11.53 5.58 0.65
N GLN A 85 11.62 6.30 1.77
CA GLN A 85 11.81 5.68 3.07
C GLN A 85 10.52 4.94 3.47
N ALA A 86 10.54 3.63 3.26
CA ALA A 86 9.60 2.74 3.92
C ALA A 86 9.93 2.75 5.43
N GLY A 87 8.91 2.80 6.28
CA GLY A 87 9.05 2.48 7.70
C GLY A 87 9.35 0.99 7.85
N GLY A 88 10.52 0.55 7.39
CA GLY A 88 11.04 -0.78 7.57
C GLY A 88 12.05 -0.72 8.71
N THR A 89 11.71 -1.43 9.79
CA THR A 89 12.53 -1.84 10.93
C THR A 89 13.93 -1.22 10.98
N LYS A 90 14.16 -0.37 12.00
CA LYS A 90 15.52 0.04 12.42
C LYS A 90 16.42 -1.20 12.37
N LYS A 91 17.43 -1.23 11.50
CA LYS A 91 18.56 -2.15 11.65
C LYS A 91 19.08 -1.92 13.08
N LYS A 92 18.94 -2.90 13.97
CA LYS A 92 19.76 -2.89 15.19
C LYS A 92 21.19 -2.94 14.69
N ALA A 93 21.94 -1.87 14.96
CA ALA A 93 23.39 -1.91 14.85
C ALA A 93 23.86 -2.99 15.82
N THR A 94 24.47 -4.04 15.27
CA THR A 94 25.25 -5.02 16.02
C THR A 94 26.67 -4.50 16.16
#